data_AF-A0A067PEZ6-F1
#
_entry.id   AF-A0A067PEZ6-F1
#
_cell.length_a   1.000
_cell.length_b   1.000
_cell.length_c   1.000
_cell.angle_alpha   90.00
_cell.angle_beta   90.00
_cell.angle_gamma   90.00
#
_symmetry.space_group_name_H-M   'P 1'
#
loop_
_entity.id
_entity.type
_entity.pdbx_description
1 polymer ?
#
loop_
_entity_poly.entity_id
_entity_poly.type
_entity_poly.pdbx_seq_one_letter_code
_entity_poly.pdbx_strand_id
1 'polypeptide(L)'
;ENQLSIESRWSPDSLEYKDVEGKLCERAYRKALDELERLVVQRLFELSKLNISGTGYKLRTQISKALQRRSDAIRRALQKYNLHAGRLSPPRPQLSWKEIVEYSFLGEFELLRHSRNDVREQRWAQTAYREATVKYLQLRRAQEEIERLNIEMRRLRTAIHDEREHIKAVLQKLETTDHALAVEVERRWR
;
A
#
# COMPACT_ATOMS: atom_id res chain seq x y z
N GLU A 1 22.79 -29.73 -37.70
CA GLU A 1 21.82 -30.74 -37.23
C GLU A 1 22.48 -32.10 -36.97
N ASN A 2 23.27 -32.69 -37.88
CA ASN A 2 24.01 -33.94 -37.62
C ASN A 2 25.04 -33.88 -36.46
N GLN A 3 25.55 -32.70 -36.12
CA GLN A 3 26.46 -32.52 -34.97
C GLN A 3 25.75 -32.51 -33.60
N LEU A 4 24.41 -32.41 -33.57
CA LEU A 4 23.62 -32.32 -32.34
C LEU A 4 22.84 -33.61 -32.01
N SER A 5 23.00 -34.67 -32.81
CA SER A 5 22.32 -35.97 -32.61
C SER A 5 20.80 -35.87 -32.38
N ILE A 6 20.12 -34.94 -33.06
CA ILE A 6 18.67 -34.79 -32.94
C ILE A 6 18.01 -35.77 -33.92
N GLU A 7 17.59 -36.93 -33.42
CA GLU A 7 17.05 -38.04 -34.23
C GLU A 7 15.66 -37.76 -34.83
N SER A 8 14.86 -36.90 -34.20
CA SER A 8 13.53 -36.52 -34.70
C SER A 8 13.14 -35.10 -34.30
N ARG A 9 12.56 -34.35 -35.24
CA ARG A 9 12.05 -32.99 -34.99
C ARG A 9 10.67 -33.07 -34.36
N TRP A 10 10.44 -32.31 -33.29
CA TRP A 10 9.13 -32.25 -32.65
C TRP A 10 8.05 -31.77 -33.64
N SER A 11 6.98 -32.54 -33.73
CA SER A 11 5.76 -32.20 -34.47
C SER A 11 4.68 -31.68 -33.51
N PRO A 12 3.66 -30.97 -33.99
CA PRO A 12 2.54 -30.52 -33.15
C PRO A 12 1.82 -31.64 -32.37
N ASP A 13 1.92 -32.88 -32.85
CA ASP A 13 1.31 -34.04 -32.19
C ASP A 13 2.18 -34.67 -31.11
N SER A 14 3.50 -34.39 -31.11
CA SER A 14 4.45 -34.90 -30.12
C SER A 14 4.11 -34.43 -28.71
N LEU A 15 4.37 -35.30 -27.73
CA LEU A 15 4.09 -35.01 -26.33
C LEU A 15 4.96 -33.85 -25.82
N GLU A 16 6.21 -33.80 -26.29
CA GLU A 16 7.18 -32.78 -25.97
C GLU A 16 6.73 -31.40 -26.48
N TYR A 17 6.19 -31.33 -27.70
CA TYR A 17 5.64 -30.09 -28.24
C TYR A 17 4.44 -29.60 -27.42
N LYS A 18 3.50 -30.50 -27.09
CA LYS A 18 2.30 -30.18 -26.28
C LYS A 18 2.66 -29.74 -24.86
N ASP A 19 3.64 -30.38 -24.22
CA ASP A 19 4.13 -29.99 -22.89
C ASP A 19 4.77 -28.60 -22.91
N VAL A 20 5.61 -28.32 -23.91
CA VAL A 20 6.23 -26.98 -24.05
C VAL A 20 5.19 -25.92 -24.39
N GLU A 21 4.22 -26.23 -25.24
CA GLU A 21 3.09 -25.34 -25.53
C GLU A 21 2.30 -25.01 -24.26
N GLY A 22 2.00 -26.01 -23.43
CA GLY A 22 1.38 -25.82 -22.12
C GLY A 22 2.18 -24.88 -21.21
N LYS A 23 3.50 -25.11 -21.10
CA LYS A 23 4.42 -24.26 -20.33
C LYS A 23 4.49 -22.82 -20.86
N LEU A 24 4.44 -22.63 -22.18
CA LEU A 24 4.43 -21.31 -22.81
C LEU A 24 3.11 -20.57 -22.52
N CYS A 25 1.98 -21.26 -22.59
CA CYS A 25 0.67 -20.73 -22.20
C CYS A 25 0.65 -20.31 -20.73
N GLU A 26 1.17 -21.15 -19.83
CA GLU A 26 1.27 -20.83 -18.41
C GLU A 26 2.19 -19.63 -18.15
N ARG A 27 3.33 -19.56 -18.83
CA ARG A 27 4.24 -18.41 -18.74
C ARG A 27 3.58 -17.11 -19.22
N ALA A 28 2.81 -17.18 -20.32
CA ALA A 28 2.09 -16.01 -20.83
C ALA A 28 1.02 -15.53 -19.84
N TYR A 29 0.29 -16.46 -19.24
CA TYR A 29 -0.65 -16.17 -18.14
C TYR A 29 0.05 -15.50 -16.96
N ARG A 30 1.14 -16.11 -16.43
CA ARG A 30 1.88 -15.56 -15.29
C ARG A 30 2.42 -14.15 -15.57
N LYS A 31 2.93 -13.89 -16.77
CA LYS A 31 3.35 -12.53 -17.17
C LYS A 31 2.20 -11.52 -17.19
N ALA A 32 1.03 -11.93 -17.69
CA ALA A 32 -0.15 -11.07 -17.72
C ALA A 32 -0.68 -10.80 -16.30
N LEU A 33 -0.63 -11.81 -15.44
CA LEU A 33 -0.94 -11.70 -14.01
C LEU A 33 0.01 -10.71 -13.30
N ASP A 34 1.33 -10.92 -13.41
CA ASP A 34 2.34 -10.05 -12.79
C ASP A 34 2.20 -8.58 -13.27
N GLU A 35 1.88 -8.38 -14.56
CA GLU A 35 1.66 -7.05 -15.13
C GLU A 35 0.42 -6.36 -14.56
N LEU A 36 -0.70 -7.10 -14.47
CA LEU A 36 -1.95 -6.61 -13.90
C LEU A 36 -1.78 -6.29 -12.41
N GLU A 37 -1.15 -7.18 -11.66
CA GLU A 37 -0.88 -7.00 -10.25
C GLU A 37 -0.08 -5.72 -10.00
N ARG A 38 1.05 -5.58 -10.68
CA ARG A 38 1.92 -4.40 -10.55
C ARG A 38 1.14 -3.11 -10.79
N LEU A 39 0.31 -3.05 -11.82
CA LEU A 39 -0.45 -1.85 -12.17
C LEU A 39 -1.52 -1.51 -11.12
N VAL A 40 -2.21 -2.50 -10.58
CA VAL A 40 -3.21 -2.28 -9.52
C VAL A 40 -2.54 -1.83 -8.23
N VAL A 41 -1.45 -2.47 -7.81
CA VAL A 41 -0.67 -2.07 -6.63
C VAL A 41 -0.20 -0.63 -6.77
N GLN A 42 0.36 -0.27 -7.93
CA GLN A 42 0.74 1.11 -8.22
C GLN A 42 -0.45 2.08 -8.10
N ARG A 43 -1.64 1.73 -8.62
CA ARG A 43 -2.85 2.57 -8.50
C ARG A 43 -3.25 2.79 -7.04
N LEU A 44 -3.21 1.75 -6.21
CA LEU A 44 -3.52 1.85 -4.77
C LEU A 44 -2.57 2.82 -4.06
N PHE A 45 -1.26 2.76 -4.36
CA PHE A 45 -0.29 3.72 -3.81
C PHE A 45 -0.53 5.16 -4.29
N GLU A 46 -0.95 5.37 -5.53
CA GLU A 46 -1.33 6.71 -6.01
C GLU A 46 -2.57 7.26 -5.30
N LEU A 47 -3.60 6.43 -5.11
CA LEU A 47 -4.79 6.82 -4.36
C LEU A 47 -4.45 7.17 -2.91
N SER A 48 -3.61 6.37 -2.26
CA SER A 48 -3.11 6.68 -0.92
C SER A 48 -2.38 8.03 -0.87
N LYS A 49 -1.51 8.32 -1.85
CA LYS A 49 -0.80 9.61 -1.93
C LYS A 49 -1.72 10.80 -2.15
N LEU A 50 -2.83 10.66 -2.88
CA LEU A 50 -3.82 11.73 -3.00
C LEU A 50 -4.48 12.08 -1.67
N ASN A 51 -4.66 11.10 -0.80
CA ASN A 51 -5.32 11.27 0.50
C ASN A 51 -4.40 11.86 1.58
N ILE A 52 -3.11 12.12 1.30
CA ILE A 52 -2.18 12.72 2.25
C ILE A 52 -2.40 14.25 2.34
N SER A 53 -2.53 14.76 3.57
CA SER A 53 -2.60 16.20 3.85
C SER A 53 -1.25 16.88 3.55
N GLY A 54 -1.28 18.12 3.02
CA GLY A 54 -0.07 18.84 2.61
C GLY A 54 0.41 18.58 1.18
N THR A 55 -0.29 17.72 0.42
CA THR A 55 0.01 17.51 -1.01
C THR A 55 -0.35 18.76 -1.82
N GLY A 56 0.65 19.50 -2.32
CA GLY A 56 0.45 20.74 -3.09
C GLY A 56 -0.37 20.54 -4.38
N TYR A 57 -1.08 21.59 -4.82
CA TYR A 57 -2.01 21.55 -5.97
C TYR A 57 -1.38 20.93 -7.22
N LYS A 58 -0.18 21.38 -7.62
CA LYS A 58 0.53 20.86 -8.80
C LYS A 58 0.78 19.35 -8.72
N LEU A 59 1.17 18.86 -7.54
CA LEU A 59 1.42 17.43 -7.32
C LEU A 59 0.11 16.62 -7.40
N ARG A 60 -0.98 17.12 -6.80
CA ARG A 60 -2.31 16.50 -6.93
C ARG A 60 -2.73 16.37 -8.39
N THR A 61 -2.57 17.43 -9.20
CA THR A 61 -2.90 17.38 -10.63
C THR A 61 -2.09 16.30 -11.37
N GLN A 62 -0.80 16.15 -11.06
CA GLN A 62 0.02 15.11 -11.68
C GLN A 62 -0.43 13.70 -11.27
N ILE A 63 -0.77 13.50 -9.99
CA ILE A 63 -1.27 12.21 -9.52
C ILE A 63 -2.62 11.88 -10.17
N SER A 64 -3.54 12.84 -10.30
CA SER A 64 -4.81 12.64 -11.02
C SER A 64 -4.59 12.22 -12.48
N LYS A 65 -3.67 12.87 -13.19
CA LYS A 65 -3.31 12.48 -14.57
C LYS A 65 -2.67 11.10 -14.62
N ALA A 66 -1.83 10.76 -13.64
CA ALA A 66 -1.20 9.44 -13.54
C ALA A 66 -2.25 8.34 -13.29
N LEU A 67 -3.21 8.60 -12.41
CA LEU A 67 -4.34 7.69 -12.14
C LEU A 67 -5.19 7.43 -13.37
N GLN A 68 -5.47 8.46 -14.18
CA GLN A 68 -6.23 8.30 -15.42
C GLN A 68 -5.48 7.39 -16.41
N ARG A 69 -4.20 7.67 -16.67
CA ARG A 69 -3.36 6.82 -17.53
C ARG A 69 -3.25 5.39 -16.99
N ARG A 70 -3.13 5.25 -15.67
CA ARG A 70 -3.04 3.95 -15.01
C ARG A 70 -4.34 3.17 -15.13
N SER A 71 -5.49 3.84 -15.05
CA SER A 71 -6.80 3.23 -15.28
C SER A 71 -6.87 2.58 -16.67
N ASP A 72 -6.43 3.29 -17.71
CA ASP A 72 -6.38 2.74 -19.07
C ASP A 72 -5.39 1.58 -19.21
N ALA A 73 -4.22 1.68 -18.56
CA ALA A 73 -3.24 0.59 -18.54
C ALA A 73 -3.79 -0.67 -17.86
N ILE A 74 -4.49 -0.52 -16.73
CA ILE A 74 -5.11 -1.64 -16.01
C ILE A 74 -6.20 -2.29 -16.89
N ARG A 75 -7.04 -1.51 -17.60
CA ARG A 75 -8.04 -2.10 -18.51
C ARG A 75 -7.40 -2.98 -19.58
N ARG A 76 -6.29 -2.54 -20.17
CA ARG A 76 -5.55 -3.31 -21.17
C ARG A 76 -4.91 -4.56 -20.57
N ALA A 77 -4.28 -4.42 -19.39
CA ALA A 77 -3.69 -5.55 -18.68
C ALA A 77 -4.75 -6.58 -18.26
N LEU A 78 -5.94 -6.11 -17.85
CA LEU A 78 -7.09 -6.96 -17.51
C LEU A 78 -7.55 -7.79 -18.72
N GLN A 79 -7.70 -7.15 -19.89
CA GLN A 79 -8.06 -7.85 -21.12
C GLN A 79 -7.02 -8.94 -21.47
N LYS A 80 -5.74 -8.62 -21.34
CA LYS A 80 -4.64 -9.55 -21.60
C LYS A 80 -4.62 -10.72 -20.60
N TYR A 81 -4.85 -10.44 -19.31
CA TYR A 81 -5.01 -11.45 -18.28
C TYR A 81 -6.17 -12.39 -18.62
N ASN A 82 -7.35 -11.84 -18.88
CA ASN A 82 -8.57 -12.57 -19.22
C ASN A 82 -8.39 -13.47 -20.46
N LEU A 83 -7.72 -12.95 -21.50
CA LEU A 83 -7.35 -13.70 -22.70
C LEU A 83 -6.48 -14.94 -22.38
N HIS A 84 -5.43 -14.77 -21.59
CA HIS A 84 -4.53 -15.89 -21.26
C HIS A 84 -5.12 -16.84 -20.21
N ALA A 85 -5.90 -16.32 -19.26
CA ALA A 85 -6.62 -17.08 -18.25
C ALA A 85 -7.57 -18.12 -18.87
N GLY A 86 -8.27 -17.76 -19.95
CA GLY A 86 -9.19 -18.66 -20.66
C GLY A 86 -8.51 -19.71 -21.54
N ARG A 87 -7.22 -19.54 -21.87
CA ARG A 87 -6.44 -20.49 -22.70
C ARG A 87 -5.81 -21.63 -21.88
N LEU A 88 -5.85 -21.53 -20.55
CA LEU A 88 -5.31 -22.57 -19.68
C LEU A 88 -6.29 -23.73 -19.53
N SER A 89 -5.75 -24.91 -19.22
CA SER A 89 -6.51 -26.10 -18.84
C SER A 89 -6.10 -26.52 -17.43
N PRO A 90 -6.96 -26.37 -16.40
CA PRO A 90 -8.30 -25.75 -16.44
C PRO A 90 -8.23 -24.21 -16.60
N PRO A 91 -9.30 -23.58 -17.15
CA PRO A 91 -9.36 -22.14 -17.30
C PRO A 91 -9.37 -21.45 -15.93
N ARG A 92 -8.69 -20.30 -15.85
CA ARG A 92 -8.63 -19.47 -14.63
C ARG A 92 -9.82 -18.50 -14.58
N PRO A 93 -10.26 -18.09 -13.37
CA PRO A 93 -11.36 -17.15 -13.22
C PRO A 93 -11.04 -15.82 -13.93
N GLN A 94 -12.04 -15.35 -14.67
CA GLN A 94 -12.01 -14.06 -15.36
C GLN A 94 -12.30 -12.96 -14.36
N LEU A 95 -11.63 -11.82 -14.52
CA LEU A 95 -11.80 -10.67 -13.64
C LEU A 95 -12.52 -9.54 -14.35
N SER A 96 -13.40 -8.87 -13.62
CA SER A 96 -14.13 -7.71 -14.08
C SER A 96 -13.44 -6.42 -13.64
N TRP A 97 -13.68 -5.34 -14.39
CA TRP A 97 -13.20 -4.01 -14.00
C TRP A 97 -13.77 -3.57 -12.64
N LYS A 98 -15.02 -3.97 -12.35
CA LYS A 98 -15.71 -3.62 -11.11
C LYS A 98 -14.96 -4.18 -9.90
N GLU A 99 -14.61 -5.46 -9.93
CA GLU A 99 -13.81 -6.09 -8.88
C GLU A 99 -12.48 -5.36 -8.67
N ILE A 100 -11.80 -4.95 -9.75
CA ILE A 100 -10.52 -4.24 -9.65
C ILE A 100 -10.66 -2.85 -9.01
N VAL A 101 -11.74 -2.13 -9.30
CA VAL A 101 -11.97 -0.79 -8.77
C VAL A 101 -12.46 -0.82 -7.33
N GLU A 102 -13.25 -1.85 -6.97
CA GLU A 102 -13.76 -2.07 -5.62
C GLU A 102 -12.66 -2.38 -4.61
N TYR A 103 -11.51 -2.89 -5.06
CA TYR A 103 -10.34 -3.04 -4.18
C TYR A 103 -9.86 -1.68 -3.66
N SER A 104 -10.10 -1.48 -2.37
CA SER A 104 -9.68 -0.30 -1.62
C SER A 104 -8.34 -0.53 -0.92
N PHE A 105 -8.04 -1.80 -0.61
CA PHE A 105 -6.87 -2.22 0.13
C PHE A 105 -6.12 -3.35 -0.57
N LEU A 106 -4.79 -3.36 -0.44
CA LEU A 106 -3.91 -4.37 -1.05
C LEU A 106 -4.28 -5.81 -0.64
N GLY A 107 -4.75 -6.00 0.61
CA GLY A 107 -5.15 -7.29 1.14
C GLY A 107 -6.48 -7.84 0.63
N GLU A 108 -7.26 -7.03 -0.09
CA GLU A 108 -8.51 -7.46 -0.76
C GLU A 108 -8.23 -7.99 -2.17
N PHE A 109 -7.02 -7.76 -2.69
CA PHE A 109 -6.68 -8.04 -4.06
C PHE A 109 -6.43 -9.54 -4.28
N GLU A 110 -7.50 -10.26 -4.67
CA GLU A 110 -7.52 -11.71 -4.91
C GLU A 110 -6.48 -12.18 -5.94
N LEU A 111 -6.08 -11.30 -6.88
CA LEU A 111 -5.04 -11.56 -7.88
C LEU A 111 -3.71 -11.99 -7.25
N LEU A 112 -3.28 -11.33 -6.16
CA LEU A 112 -2.05 -11.70 -5.44
C LEU A 112 -2.10 -13.13 -4.89
N ARG A 113 -3.30 -13.68 -4.71
CA ARG A 113 -3.50 -15.05 -4.24
C ARG A 113 -3.40 -16.09 -5.35
N HIS A 114 -3.46 -15.68 -6.62
CA HIS A 114 -3.15 -16.51 -7.79
C HIS A 114 -1.67 -16.46 -8.19
N SER A 115 -0.85 -15.74 -7.42
CA SER A 115 0.60 -15.67 -7.63
C SER A 115 1.29 -17.02 -7.39
N ARG A 116 2.60 -17.10 -7.61
CA ARG A 116 3.38 -18.35 -7.61
C ARG A 116 3.27 -19.19 -6.33
N ASN A 117 2.91 -18.55 -5.22
CA ASN A 117 2.56 -19.21 -3.97
C ASN A 117 1.08 -18.95 -3.70
N ASP A 118 0.23 -19.95 -3.93
CA ASP A 118 -1.20 -19.83 -3.63
C ASP A 118 -1.38 -19.66 -2.12
N VAL A 119 -1.66 -18.44 -1.69
CA VAL A 119 -1.86 -18.11 -0.28
C VAL A 119 -3.32 -18.18 0.14
N ARG A 120 -4.26 -18.56 -0.74
CA ARG A 120 -5.71 -18.56 -0.45
C ARG A 120 -6.08 -19.47 0.72
N GLU A 121 -5.36 -20.57 0.86
CA GLU A 121 -5.56 -21.54 1.95
C GLU A 121 -4.96 -21.07 3.28
N GLN A 122 -4.10 -20.05 3.25
CA GLN A 122 -3.45 -19.56 4.46
C GLN A 122 -4.44 -18.79 5.33
N ARG A 123 -4.50 -19.13 6.62
CA ARG A 123 -5.44 -18.53 7.59
C ARG A 123 -5.34 -17.00 7.62
N TRP A 124 -4.15 -16.44 7.49
CA TRP A 124 -3.94 -14.99 7.49
C TRP A 124 -4.40 -14.27 6.21
N ALA A 125 -4.53 -14.99 5.09
CA ALA A 125 -4.97 -14.42 3.82
C ALA A 125 -6.51 -14.34 3.74
N GLN A 126 -7.22 -15.15 4.52
CA GLN A 126 -8.67 -15.15 4.59
C GLN A 126 -9.21 -13.84 5.22
N THR A 127 -10.18 -13.22 4.57
CA THR A 127 -10.72 -11.89 4.94
C THR A 127 -11.17 -11.82 6.39
N ALA A 128 -11.95 -12.79 6.87
CA ALA A 128 -12.46 -12.80 8.24
C ALA A 128 -11.33 -12.80 9.30
N TYR A 129 -10.30 -13.61 9.09
CA TYR A 129 -9.16 -13.72 10.01
C TYR A 129 -8.27 -12.48 9.99
N ARG A 130 -8.06 -11.90 8.79
CA ARG A 130 -7.34 -10.63 8.63
C ARG A 130 -8.04 -9.50 9.36
N GLU A 131 -9.35 -9.35 9.18
CA GLU A 131 -10.14 -8.33 9.88
C GLU A 131 -10.11 -8.51 11.41
N ALA A 132 -10.25 -9.75 11.89
CA ALA A 132 -10.14 -10.06 13.31
C ALA A 132 -8.75 -9.70 13.88
N THR A 133 -7.70 -10.01 13.13
CA THR A 133 -6.31 -9.71 13.49
C THR A 133 -6.08 -8.20 13.57
N VAL A 134 -6.56 -7.43 12.58
CA VAL A 134 -6.49 -5.96 12.60
C VAL A 134 -7.18 -5.39 13.83
N LYS A 135 -8.41 -5.85 14.14
CA LYS A 135 -9.15 -5.41 15.34
C LYS A 135 -8.40 -5.76 16.64
N TYR A 136 -7.85 -6.96 16.73
CA TYR A 136 -7.06 -7.39 17.89
C TYR A 136 -5.82 -6.51 18.08
N LEU A 137 -5.07 -6.25 17.00
CA LEU A 137 -3.88 -5.40 17.06
C LEU A 137 -4.23 -3.94 17.40
N GLN A 138 -5.33 -3.41 16.85
CA GLN A 138 -5.83 -2.08 17.21
C GLN A 138 -6.17 -2.00 18.71
N LEU A 139 -6.81 -3.03 19.27
CA LEU A 139 -7.10 -3.09 20.70
C LEU A 139 -5.83 -3.10 21.55
N ARG A 140 -4.82 -3.90 21.16
CA ARG A 140 -3.50 -3.93 21.83
C ARG A 140 -2.83 -2.55 21.80
N ARG A 141 -2.79 -1.91 20.62
CA ARG A 141 -2.22 -0.57 20.47
C ARG A 141 -2.98 0.49 21.24
N ALA A 142 -4.31 0.40 21.32
CA ALA A 142 -5.11 1.31 22.11
C ALA A 142 -4.77 1.22 23.61
N GLN A 143 -4.50 0.01 24.13
CA GLN A 143 -4.07 -0.17 25.52
C GLN A 143 -2.70 0.47 25.78
N GLU A 144 -1.74 0.24 24.90
CA GLU A 144 -0.41 0.88 24.96
C GLU A 144 -0.52 2.41 24.88
N GLU A 145 -1.38 2.92 23.99
CA GLU A 145 -1.58 4.36 23.81
C GLU A 145 -2.19 5.01 25.06
N ILE A 146 -3.08 4.34 25.79
CA ILE A 146 -3.61 4.85 27.07
C ILE A 146 -2.48 5.04 28.09
N GLU A 147 -1.58 4.06 28.21
CA GLU A 147 -0.43 4.15 29.12
C GLU A 147 0.49 5.31 28.73
N ARG A 148 0.78 5.42 27.43
CA ARG A 148 1.60 6.52 26.89
C ARG A 148 0.97 7.88 27.14
N LEU A 149 -0.32 8.05 26.85
CA LEU A 149 -1.05 9.30 27.06
C LEU A 149 -1.07 9.70 28.53
N ASN A 150 -1.17 8.76 29.46
CA ASN A 150 -1.08 9.05 30.90
C ASN A 150 0.26 9.67 31.30
N ILE A 151 1.36 9.24 30.67
CA ILE A 151 2.69 9.83 30.87
C ILE A 151 2.77 11.20 30.20
N GLU A 152 2.32 11.31 28.95
CA GLU A 152 2.38 12.56 28.18
C GLU A 152 1.53 13.67 28.82
N MET A 153 0.35 13.36 29.35
CA MET A 153 -0.48 14.33 30.09
C MET A 153 0.26 14.90 31.30
N ARG A 154 0.97 14.05 32.07
CA ARG A 154 1.76 14.51 33.22
C ARG A 154 2.93 15.37 32.77
N ARG A 155 3.66 14.95 31.74
CA ARG A 155 4.78 15.71 31.17
C ARG A 155 4.33 17.06 30.64
N LEU A 156 3.20 17.12 29.93
CA LEU A 156 2.64 18.36 29.42
C LEU A 156 2.24 19.30 30.55
N ARG A 157 1.59 18.77 31.61
CA ARG A 157 1.24 19.58 32.79
C ARG A 157 2.48 20.13 33.48
N THR A 158 3.52 19.31 33.65
CA THR A 158 4.80 19.75 34.23
C THR A 158 5.45 20.80 33.34
N ALA A 159 5.53 20.59 32.02
CA ALA A 159 6.09 21.56 31.09
C ALA A 159 5.38 22.92 31.14
N ILE A 160 4.03 22.94 31.19
CA ILE A 160 3.25 24.18 31.32
C ILE A 160 3.54 24.88 32.65
N HIS A 161 3.69 24.13 33.75
CA HIS A 161 4.00 24.71 35.05
C HIS A 161 5.43 25.27 35.09
N ASP A 162 6.40 24.50 34.62
CA ASP A 162 7.81 24.87 34.57
C ASP A 162 8.02 26.08 33.67
N GLU A 163 7.31 26.16 32.54
CA GLU A 163 7.34 27.31 31.64
C GLU A 163 6.79 28.57 32.34
N ARG A 164 5.69 28.47 33.07
CA ARG A 164 5.14 29.60 33.85
C ARG A 164 6.11 30.08 34.92
N GLU A 165 6.71 29.17 35.68
CA GLU A 165 7.67 29.53 36.72
C GLU A 165 8.98 30.08 36.11
N HIS A 166 9.42 29.53 34.98
CA HIS A 166 10.57 30.04 34.24
C HIS A 166 10.34 31.47 33.76
N ILE A 167 9.20 31.76 33.14
CA ILE A 167 8.87 33.11 32.66
C ILE A 167 8.78 34.10 33.82
N LYS A 168 8.17 33.72 34.96
CA LYS A 168 8.17 34.56 36.18
C LYS A 168 9.59 34.87 36.65
N ALA A 169 10.45 33.86 36.74
CA ALA A 169 11.84 34.05 37.17
C ALA A 169 12.64 34.92 36.19
N VAL A 170 12.38 34.80 34.88
CA VAL A 170 12.98 35.65 33.85
C VAL A 170 12.48 37.09 33.99
N LEU A 171 11.19 37.31 34.18
CA LEU A 171 10.62 38.65 34.40
C LEU A 171 11.21 39.34 35.64
N GLN A 172 11.31 38.64 36.78
CA GLN A 172 11.94 39.20 37.99
C GLN A 172 13.40 39.60 37.77
N LYS A 173 14.16 38.80 37.01
CA LYS A 173 15.54 39.15 36.65
C LYS A 173 15.58 40.38 35.73
N LEU A 174 14.73 40.39 34.71
CA LEU A 174 14.65 41.49 33.74
C LEU A 174 14.19 42.80 34.39
N GLU A 175 13.31 42.77 35.38
CA GLU A 175 12.94 43.98 36.15
C GLU A 175 14.16 44.67 36.78
N THR A 176 15.18 43.90 37.17
CA THR A 176 16.42 44.45 37.74
C THR A 176 17.47 44.85 36.71
N THR A 177 17.49 44.22 35.52
CA THR A 177 18.54 44.47 34.51
C THR A 177 18.07 45.36 33.35
N ASP A 178 16.83 45.18 32.88
CA ASP A 178 16.24 45.89 31.74
C ASP A 178 14.70 45.91 31.84
N HIS A 179 14.20 46.99 32.43
CA HIS A 179 12.76 47.18 32.67
C HIS A 179 11.93 47.27 31.38
N ALA A 180 12.47 47.84 30.30
CA ALA A 180 11.73 47.99 29.05
C ALA A 180 11.47 46.62 28.40
N LEU A 181 12.46 45.72 28.44
CA LEU A 181 12.31 44.36 27.96
C LEU A 181 11.34 43.54 28.83
N ALA A 182 11.37 43.72 30.16
CA ALA A 182 10.45 43.05 31.08
C ALA A 182 8.97 43.35 30.74
N VAL A 183 8.64 44.63 30.49
CA VAL A 183 7.27 45.07 30.15
C VAL A 183 6.78 44.45 28.82
N GLU A 184 7.63 44.37 27.80
CA GLU A 184 7.25 43.77 26.52
C GLU A 184 7.07 42.24 26.62
N VAL A 185 7.91 41.55 27.40
CA VAL A 185 7.76 40.11 27.66
C VAL A 185 6.46 39.83 28.43
N GLU A 186 6.15 40.63 29.45
CA GLU A 186 4.90 40.51 30.21
C GLU A 186 3.67 40.71 29.30
N ARG A 187 3.73 41.69 28.40
CA ARG A 187 2.65 42.00 27.46
C ARG A 187 2.37 40.86 26.48
N ARG A 188 3.40 40.13 26.04
CA ARG A 188 3.26 39.00 25.10
C ARG A 188 2.86 37.69 25.76
N TRP A 189 3.05 37.55 27.08
CA TRP A 189 2.77 36.33 27.82
C TRP A 189 1.38 36.32 28.51
N ARG A 190 0.67 37.45 28.52
CA ARG A 190 -0.76 37.50 28.89
C ARG A 190 -1.65 36.95 27.79
#